data_AF-A0A6N0LRH8-F1
#
_entry.id   AF-A0A6N0LRH8-F1
#
_cell.length_a   1.000
_cell.length_b   1.000
_cell.length_c   1.000
_cell.angle_alpha   90.00
_cell.angle_beta   90.00
_cell.angle_gamma   90.00
#
_symmetry.space_group_name_H-M   'P 1'
#
loop_
_entity.id
_entity.type
_entity.pdbx_description
1 polymer ?
#
loop_
_entity_poly.entity_id
_entity_poly.type
_entity_poly.pdbx_seq_one_letter_code
_entity_poly.pdbx_strand_id
1 'polypeptide(L)'
;MTSPASNLLDKIRQQFDTSPYPIVPLDKSPKDNPNLLYIHNLVTPYYLRNQKFIDTKDKVILDAGCGTGYKSLVLAEANPGAKVVGIDISEESIKLAQQRLEHHGFDNAEFHVLSLQELPKLDYQFDYINCDEVLYLFPDLATALQGMISVLKPNGIIRSNLHSSIQRFPYFRAQKVFTMMGLMDENPEDLEMGIVVETMKALKDNVELKARTWNSNKYEGENGKEGILMNYLFQGDKGYTISDMFMALKAADLEFISMVNWRQWDLINLFKDPENLPAFLDMSLPEISIEERLQLFELIHPIHRLIDFWCGHSNQVQNFLLVSQWADSDWQFAKVSLHPQLKTRNFQEDLITCITEFKIFPISNYLSLVEEFVGIDSSLALCLIPLLEQTQPMKFLVEHWKKFRPLDPVTLKPTDEEQAFQMVQQLLLMLESFGYIMLERQS
;
A
#
# COMPACT_ATOMS: atom_id res chain seq x y z
N MET A 1 34.94 22.42 -2.29
CA MET A 1 33.67 22.74 -2.96
C MET A 1 32.81 21.49 -2.88
N THR A 2 31.70 21.53 -2.15
CA THR A 2 30.73 20.44 -2.10
C THR A 2 30.10 20.25 -3.48
N SER A 3 29.82 19.01 -3.89
CA SER A 3 29.16 18.74 -5.17
C SER A 3 27.71 19.27 -5.16
N PRO A 4 27.12 19.62 -6.32
CA PRO A 4 25.73 20.07 -6.38
C PRO A 4 24.73 19.08 -5.74
N ALA A 5 24.98 17.78 -5.87
CA ALA A 5 24.19 16.73 -5.23
C ALA A 5 24.33 16.71 -3.69
N SER A 6 25.53 16.96 -3.17
CA SER A 6 25.76 17.09 -1.72
C SER A 6 25.03 18.31 -1.15
N ASN A 7 25.01 19.42 -1.88
CA ASN A 7 24.31 20.64 -1.47
C ASN A 7 22.78 20.41 -1.43
N LEU A 8 22.20 19.74 -2.43
CA LEU A 8 20.76 19.43 -2.42
C LEU A 8 20.36 18.51 -1.25
N LEU A 9 21.14 17.46 -0.97
CA LEU A 9 20.86 16.56 0.15
C LEU A 9 20.91 17.29 1.50
N ASP A 10 21.88 18.19 1.68
CA ASP A 10 21.98 19.02 2.88
C ASP A 10 20.76 19.96 3.03
N LYS A 11 20.26 20.54 1.93
CA LYS A 11 19.04 21.35 1.93
C LYS A 11 17.82 20.52 2.34
N ILE A 12 17.63 19.35 1.73
CA ILE A 12 16.54 18.42 2.06
C ILE A 12 16.58 18.06 3.55
N ARG A 13 17.75 17.68 4.09
CA ARG A 13 17.92 17.37 5.51
C ARG A 13 17.49 18.55 6.39
N GLN A 14 18.02 19.75 6.11
CA GLN A 14 17.72 20.95 6.89
C GLN A 14 16.23 21.32 6.86
N GLN A 15 15.53 21.09 5.74
CA GLN A 15 14.08 21.30 5.66
C GLN A 15 13.33 20.39 6.64
N PHE A 16 13.70 19.11 6.70
CA PHE A 16 13.09 18.15 7.64
C PHE A 16 13.51 18.38 9.10
N ASP A 17 14.73 18.86 9.36
CA ASP A 17 15.16 19.25 10.72
C ASP A 17 14.36 20.46 11.24
N THR A 18 14.06 21.42 10.36
CA THR A 18 13.32 22.64 10.73
C THR A 18 11.82 22.41 10.82
N SER A 19 11.30 21.48 10.02
CA SER A 19 9.88 21.14 9.97
C SER A 19 9.72 19.62 9.88
N PRO A 20 9.76 18.93 11.05
CA PRO A 20 9.62 17.47 11.09
C PRO A 20 8.33 17.00 10.42
N TYR A 21 8.42 15.95 9.62
CA TYR A 21 7.32 15.45 8.79
C TYR A 21 7.10 13.94 8.97
N PRO A 22 5.85 13.45 8.94
CA PRO A 22 4.61 14.24 8.95
C PRO A 22 4.31 14.84 10.34
N ILE A 23 3.59 15.96 10.37
CA ILE A 23 3.13 16.60 11.61
C ILE A 23 1.87 15.89 12.09
N VAL A 24 2.04 14.81 12.84
CA VAL A 24 0.95 14.03 13.42
C VAL A 24 1.06 14.05 14.96
N PRO A 25 -0.01 14.36 15.71
CA PRO A 25 0.00 14.28 17.17
C PRO A 25 0.51 12.94 17.69
N LEU A 26 1.28 12.93 18.79
CA LEU A 26 1.89 11.70 19.33
C LEU A 26 0.85 10.65 19.73
N ASP A 27 -0.29 11.08 20.26
CA ASP A 27 -1.41 10.25 20.72
C ASP A 27 -2.28 9.69 19.59
N LYS A 28 -2.10 10.17 18.35
CA LYS A 28 -2.87 9.69 17.20
C LYS A 28 -2.44 8.28 16.81
N SER A 29 -3.28 7.30 17.12
CA SER A 29 -3.10 5.91 16.69
C SER A 29 -3.71 5.66 15.28
N PRO A 30 -3.08 4.82 14.43
CA PRO A 30 -3.63 4.37 13.16
C PRO A 30 -4.50 3.10 13.26
N LYS A 31 -4.64 2.49 14.45
CA LYS A 31 -5.25 1.16 14.65
C LYS A 31 -6.66 1.00 14.07
N ASP A 32 -7.44 2.09 14.03
CA ASP A 32 -8.82 2.11 13.55
C ASP A 32 -8.93 2.44 12.05
N ASN A 33 -7.81 2.41 11.31
CA ASN A 33 -7.76 2.67 9.87
C ASN A 33 -7.29 1.43 9.09
N PRO A 34 -8.18 0.46 8.82
CA PRO A 34 -7.81 -0.82 8.21
C PRO A 34 -7.20 -0.67 6.81
N ASN A 35 -7.61 0.33 6.03
CA ASN A 35 -7.03 0.59 4.70
C ASN A 35 -5.57 1.07 4.80
N LEU A 36 -5.25 1.94 5.76
CA LEU A 36 -3.88 2.36 6.00
C LEU A 36 -3.01 1.19 6.49
N LEU A 37 -3.54 0.39 7.40
CA LEU A 37 -2.84 -0.80 7.91
C LEU A 37 -2.67 -1.87 6.82
N TYR A 38 -3.60 -2.00 5.87
CA TYR A 38 -3.51 -2.95 4.75
C TYR A 38 -2.31 -2.64 3.85
N ILE A 39 -2.13 -1.37 3.48
CA ILE A 39 -1.03 -0.91 2.63
C ILE A 39 0.36 -1.26 3.21
N HIS A 40 0.47 -1.27 4.54
CA HIS A 40 1.74 -1.46 5.25
C HIS A 40 1.88 -2.87 5.85
N ASN A 41 0.97 -3.79 5.55
CA ASN A 41 1.02 -5.16 6.03
C ASN A 41 1.84 -6.05 5.07
N LEU A 42 2.74 -6.87 5.62
CA LEU A 42 3.61 -7.77 4.85
C LEU A 42 2.86 -8.97 4.24
N VAL A 43 1.72 -9.38 4.82
CA VAL A 43 1.03 -10.62 4.42
C VAL A 43 0.53 -10.54 2.98
N THR A 44 -0.06 -9.41 2.57
CA THR A 44 -0.57 -9.23 1.20
C THR A 44 0.51 -9.41 0.13
N PRO A 45 1.60 -8.63 0.11
CA PRO A 45 2.60 -8.81 -0.92
C PRO A 45 3.32 -10.15 -0.80
N TYR A 46 3.46 -10.71 0.40
CA TYR A 46 4.02 -12.05 0.56
C TYR A 46 3.15 -13.13 -0.05
N TYR A 47 1.82 -13.02 0.11
CA TYR A 47 0.86 -13.88 -0.54
C TYR A 47 0.90 -13.72 -2.06
N LEU A 48 0.90 -12.49 -2.58
CA LEU A 48 0.98 -12.25 -4.03
C LEU A 48 2.27 -12.81 -4.64
N ARG A 49 3.38 -12.73 -3.91
CA ARG A 49 4.68 -13.23 -4.36
C ARG A 49 4.86 -14.75 -4.20
N ASN A 50 4.27 -15.37 -3.17
CA ASN A 50 4.59 -16.75 -2.77
C ASN A 50 3.38 -17.70 -2.67
N GLN A 51 2.16 -17.21 -2.89
CA GLN A 51 0.89 -17.93 -2.67
C GLN A 51 0.81 -18.63 -1.30
N LYS A 52 1.37 -17.98 -0.27
CA LYS A 52 1.48 -18.51 1.10
C LYS A 52 1.02 -17.49 2.11
N PHE A 53 0.32 -17.97 3.13
CA PHE A 53 0.01 -17.16 4.30
C PHE A 53 1.17 -17.22 5.30
N ILE A 54 1.48 -16.09 5.93
CA ILE A 54 2.54 -16.00 6.93
C ILE A 54 2.08 -15.29 8.18
N ASP A 55 2.72 -15.65 9.30
CA ASP A 55 2.68 -14.87 10.53
C ASP A 55 3.76 -13.77 10.47
N THR A 56 3.42 -12.57 10.92
CA THR A 56 4.32 -11.42 11.02
C THR A 56 5.15 -11.43 12.29
N LYS A 57 4.82 -12.29 13.25
CA LYS A 57 5.59 -12.45 14.48
C LYS A 57 7.05 -12.79 14.18
N ASP A 58 7.96 -12.16 14.93
CA ASP A 58 9.42 -12.34 14.82
C ASP A 58 10.01 -11.92 13.46
N LYS A 59 9.23 -11.27 12.59
CA LYS A 59 9.72 -10.61 11.36
C LYS A 59 10.43 -9.32 11.70
N VAL A 60 11.41 -8.96 10.88
CA VAL A 60 12.14 -7.69 11.01
C VAL A 60 11.77 -6.78 9.84
N ILE A 61 11.26 -5.60 10.17
CA ILE A 61 10.75 -4.61 9.22
C ILE A 61 11.61 -3.36 9.30
N LEU A 62 12.11 -2.90 8.16
CA LEU A 62 12.77 -1.59 8.02
C LEU A 62 11.76 -0.53 7.60
N ASP A 63 11.77 0.62 8.27
CA ASP A 63 11.14 1.85 7.81
C ASP A 63 12.23 2.83 7.36
N ALA A 64 12.50 2.87 6.05
CA ALA A 64 13.58 3.61 5.43
C ALA A 64 13.14 5.05 5.13
N GLY A 65 13.66 6.01 5.90
CA GLY A 65 13.18 7.40 5.93
C GLY A 65 11.91 7.52 6.77
N CYS A 66 11.99 7.09 8.03
CA CYS A 66 10.83 6.95 8.91
C CYS A 66 10.18 8.27 9.33
N GLY A 67 10.85 9.41 9.11
CA GLY A 67 10.40 10.73 9.55
C GLY A 67 10.07 10.74 11.04
N THR A 68 8.96 11.37 11.41
CA THR A 68 8.46 11.42 12.81
C THR A 68 7.83 10.10 13.32
N GLY A 69 7.99 9.01 12.58
CA GLY A 69 7.62 7.65 12.98
C GLY A 69 6.14 7.30 12.89
N TYR A 70 5.29 8.16 12.30
CA TYR A 70 3.87 7.80 12.13
C TYR A 70 3.69 6.54 11.28
N LYS A 71 4.49 6.39 10.22
CA LYS A 71 4.50 5.18 9.39
C LYS A 71 5.14 3.99 10.09
N SER A 72 6.15 4.21 10.92
CA SER A 72 6.69 3.17 11.80
C SER A 72 5.62 2.61 12.75
N LEU A 73 4.77 3.47 13.30
CA LEU A 73 3.64 3.06 14.13
C LEU A 73 2.59 2.30 13.33
N VAL A 74 2.28 2.74 12.10
CA VAL A 74 1.40 2.01 11.18
C VAL A 74 1.96 0.62 10.88
N LEU A 75 3.26 0.49 10.61
CA LEU A 75 3.92 -0.79 10.36
C LEU A 75 3.83 -1.73 11.57
N ALA A 76 4.04 -1.20 12.78
CA ALA A 76 3.98 -1.98 14.02
C ALA A 76 2.56 -2.51 14.30
N GLU A 77 1.54 -1.66 14.14
CA GLU A 77 0.12 -2.04 14.28
C GLU A 77 -0.32 -3.01 13.18
N ALA A 78 0.15 -2.79 11.94
CA ALA A 78 -0.21 -3.62 10.80
C ALA A 78 0.44 -5.00 10.83
N ASN A 79 1.55 -5.18 11.54
CA ASN A 79 2.33 -6.42 11.57
C ASN A 79 2.61 -6.85 13.02
N PRO A 80 1.59 -7.32 13.76
CA PRO A 80 1.74 -7.68 15.17
C PRO A 80 2.90 -8.66 15.41
N GLY A 81 3.70 -8.36 16.43
CA GLY A 81 4.86 -9.17 16.82
C GLY A 81 6.11 -8.99 15.95
N ALA A 82 6.07 -8.17 14.91
CA ALA A 82 7.26 -7.80 14.14
C ALA A 82 8.11 -6.77 14.91
N LYS A 83 9.43 -6.81 14.67
CA LYS A 83 10.37 -5.77 15.09
C LYS A 83 10.44 -4.68 14.02
N VAL A 84 10.24 -3.43 14.41
CA VAL A 84 10.38 -2.27 13.52
C VAL A 84 11.73 -1.60 13.77
N VAL A 85 12.51 -1.41 12.71
CA VAL A 85 13.76 -0.66 12.70
C VAL A 85 13.57 0.54 11.78
N GLY A 86 13.61 1.75 12.31
CA GLY A 86 13.50 2.99 11.54
C GLY A 86 14.86 3.63 11.30
N ILE A 87 15.04 4.20 10.10
CA ILE A 87 16.17 5.10 9.84
C ILE A 87 15.70 6.42 9.24
N ASP A 88 16.38 7.50 9.56
CA ASP A 88 16.18 8.81 8.97
C ASP A 88 17.48 9.61 9.05
N ILE A 89 17.62 10.62 8.19
CA ILE A 89 18.78 11.52 8.21
C ILE A 89 18.64 12.64 9.25
N SER A 90 17.42 12.88 9.75
CA SER A 90 17.11 13.91 10.74
C SER A 90 17.09 13.35 12.16
N GLU A 91 17.94 13.90 13.04
CA GLU A 91 18.02 13.52 14.45
C GLU A 91 16.71 13.84 15.22
N GLU A 92 16.09 14.98 14.92
CA GLU A 92 14.82 15.37 15.55
C GLU A 92 13.66 14.47 15.13
N SER A 93 13.60 14.06 13.85
CA SER A 93 12.65 13.06 13.36
C SER A 93 12.81 11.73 14.10
N ILE A 94 14.03 11.22 14.24
CA ILE A 94 14.33 9.97 14.94
C ILE A 94 13.88 10.02 16.40
N LYS A 95 14.14 11.12 17.09
CA LYS A 95 13.71 11.31 18.48
C LYS A 95 12.18 11.28 18.61
N LEU A 96 11.46 11.92 17.69
CA LEU A 96 9.99 11.91 17.67
C LEU A 96 9.43 10.52 17.34
N ALA A 97 10.07 9.80 16.41
CA ALA A 97 9.69 8.44 16.03
C ALA A 97 9.81 7.48 17.22
N GLN A 98 10.93 7.55 17.95
CA GLN A 98 11.15 6.77 19.16
C GLN A 98 10.09 7.08 20.23
N GLN A 99 9.86 8.36 20.53
CA GLN A 99 8.84 8.78 21.51
C GLN A 99 7.44 8.28 21.14
N ARG A 100 7.12 8.27 19.84
CA ARG A 100 5.83 7.78 19.35
C ARG A 100 5.66 6.29 19.62
N LEU A 101 6.62 5.46 19.24
CA LEU A 101 6.47 4.00 19.42
C LEU A 101 6.48 3.62 20.90
N GLU A 102 7.31 4.26 21.72
CA GLU A 102 7.28 4.13 23.18
C GLU A 102 5.90 4.52 23.75
N HIS A 103 5.31 5.64 23.30
CA HIS A 103 4.00 6.10 23.76
C HIS A 103 2.87 5.09 23.47
N HIS A 104 2.93 4.39 22.34
CA HIS A 104 1.94 3.37 21.95
C HIS A 104 2.31 1.95 22.44
N GLY A 105 3.39 1.78 23.20
CA GLY A 105 3.78 0.51 23.82
C GLY A 105 4.53 -0.47 22.91
N PHE A 106 5.17 0.02 21.85
CA PHE A 106 6.01 -0.77 20.96
C PHE A 106 7.49 -0.69 21.38
N ASP A 107 7.82 -1.29 22.52
CA ASP A 107 9.15 -1.19 23.16
C ASP A 107 10.28 -1.93 22.40
N ASN A 108 9.94 -2.79 21.43
CA ASN A 108 10.92 -3.56 20.65
C ASN A 108 11.28 -2.88 19.32
N ALA A 109 11.13 -1.56 19.22
CA ALA A 109 11.51 -0.79 18.05
C ALA A 109 12.88 -0.13 18.20
N GLU A 110 13.63 -0.01 17.10
CA GLU A 110 14.94 0.62 17.06
C GLU A 110 14.96 1.76 16.04
N PHE A 111 15.63 2.86 16.35
CA PHE A 111 15.71 4.03 15.46
C PHE A 111 17.15 4.52 15.36
N HIS A 112 17.61 4.79 14.15
CA HIS A 112 18.98 5.21 13.88
C HIS A 112 19.02 6.43 12.95
N VAL A 113 19.85 7.41 13.31
CA VAL A 113 20.22 8.50 12.40
C VAL A 113 21.19 7.91 11.35
N LEU A 114 20.66 7.57 10.18
CA LEU A 114 21.39 6.81 9.16
C LEU A 114 20.80 7.08 7.76
N SER A 115 21.67 7.18 6.75
CA SER A 115 21.24 7.25 5.35
C SER A 115 20.98 5.87 4.74
N LEU A 116 20.17 5.81 3.68
CA LEU A 116 19.89 4.56 2.95
C LEU A 116 21.17 3.91 2.39
N GLN A 117 22.19 4.69 2.04
CA GLN A 117 23.48 4.18 1.53
C GLN A 117 24.27 3.43 2.61
N GLU A 118 23.95 3.65 3.88
CA GLU A 118 24.67 3.10 5.02
C GLU A 118 23.92 1.95 5.68
N LEU A 119 22.80 1.49 5.11
CA LEU A 119 22.00 0.36 5.61
C LEU A 119 22.82 -0.88 6.01
N PRO A 120 23.89 -1.30 5.28
CA PRO A 120 24.70 -2.43 5.70
C PRO A 120 25.36 -2.29 7.08
N LYS A 121 25.46 -1.08 7.64
CA LYS A 121 26.01 -0.84 8.99
C LYS A 121 25.08 -1.32 10.11
N LEU A 122 23.79 -1.54 9.82
CA LEU A 122 22.80 -1.97 10.80
C LEU A 122 22.97 -3.44 11.21
N ASP A 123 23.73 -4.24 10.46
CA ASP A 123 23.90 -5.70 10.67
C ASP A 123 22.56 -6.46 10.78
N TYR A 124 21.54 -6.01 10.06
CA TYR A 124 20.24 -6.64 9.94
C TYR A 124 20.01 -7.19 8.54
N GLN A 125 19.18 -8.24 8.47
CA GLN A 125 18.44 -8.57 7.25
C GLN A 125 16.95 -8.43 7.50
N PHE A 126 16.24 -7.85 6.54
CA PHE A 126 14.83 -7.48 6.68
C PHE A 126 13.91 -8.42 5.89
N ASP A 127 12.80 -8.82 6.51
CA ASP A 127 11.70 -9.51 5.83
C ASP A 127 10.83 -8.53 5.03
N TYR A 128 10.75 -7.28 5.49
CA TYR A 128 10.00 -6.22 4.82
C TYR A 128 10.76 -4.91 4.92
N ILE A 129 10.81 -4.15 3.84
CA ILE A 129 11.34 -2.79 3.81
C ILE A 129 10.23 -1.87 3.30
N ASN A 130 9.85 -0.89 4.11
CA ASN A 130 8.97 0.20 3.71
C ASN A 130 9.82 1.44 3.41
N CYS A 131 9.70 1.99 2.21
CA CYS A 131 10.33 3.24 1.78
C CYS A 131 9.23 4.19 1.27
N ASP A 132 8.45 4.73 2.20
CA ASP A 132 7.28 5.57 1.91
C ASP A 132 7.73 7.03 1.71
N GLU A 133 7.42 7.64 0.56
CA GLU A 133 7.64 9.09 0.32
C GLU A 133 9.11 9.56 0.35
N VAL A 134 10.05 8.68 0.01
CA VAL A 134 11.50 8.94 0.12
C VAL A 134 12.22 8.75 -1.22
N LEU A 135 11.84 7.71 -1.98
CA LEU A 135 12.61 7.23 -3.12
C LEU A 135 12.77 8.29 -4.24
N TYR A 136 11.77 9.15 -4.43
CA TYR A 136 11.81 10.21 -5.44
C TYR A 136 12.81 11.34 -5.15
N LEU A 137 13.33 11.44 -3.92
CA LEU A 137 14.35 12.41 -3.53
C LEU A 137 15.77 11.98 -3.95
N PHE A 138 15.95 10.72 -4.36
CA PHE A 138 17.23 10.23 -4.82
C PHE A 138 17.52 10.65 -6.27
N PRO A 139 18.76 11.07 -6.58
CA PRO A 139 19.15 11.36 -7.95
C PRO A 139 19.05 10.14 -8.89
N ASP A 140 19.38 8.97 -8.36
CA ASP A 140 19.32 7.67 -9.04
C ASP A 140 18.53 6.66 -8.21
N LEU A 141 17.39 6.24 -8.76
CA LEU A 141 16.50 5.26 -8.14
C LEU A 141 17.17 3.89 -7.98
N ALA A 142 17.94 3.47 -8.98
CA ALA A 142 18.54 2.13 -8.99
C ALA A 142 19.54 1.97 -7.85
N THR A 143 20.38 2.98 -7.61
CA THR A 143 21.31 3.00 -6.48
C THR A 143 20.59 2.91 -5.12
N ALA A 144 19.49 3.64 -4.94
CA ALA A 144 18.71 3.57 -3.69
C ALA A 144 18.06 2.19 -3.48
N LEU A 145 17.49 1.61 -4.55
CA LEU A 145 16.93 0.27 -4.54
C LEU A 145 18.00 -0.79 -4.21
N GLN A 146 19.19 -0.71 -4.82
CA GLN A 146 20.33 -1.61 -4.54
C GLN A 146 20.77 -1.55 -3.07
N GLY A 147 20.75 -0.36 -2.45
CA GLY A 147 20.99 -0.21 -1.02
C GLY A 147 20.03 -1.03 -0.17
N MET A 148 18.72 -0.95 -0.47
CA MET A 148 17.69 -1.72 0.23
C MET A 148 17.82 -3.23 -0.02
N ILE A 149 18.12 -3.64 -1.26
CA ILE A 149 18.31 -5.05 -1.63
C ILE A 149 19.46 -5.70 -0.84
N SER A 150 20.54 -4.95 -0.58
CA SER A 150 21.73 -5.46 0.10
C SER A 150 21.44 -5.98 1.53
N VAL A 151 20.35 -5.51 2.15
CA VAL A 151 19.88 -5.91 3.47
C VAL A 151 18.54 -6.64 3.42
N LEU A 152 18.00 -6.93 2.23
CA LEU A 152 16.74 -7.64 2.06
C LEU A 152 16.97 -9.16 2.10
N LYS A 153 16.22 -9.88 2.94
CA LYS A 153 16.22 -11.35 2.94
C LYS A 153 15.81 -11.89 1.56
N PRO A 154 16.16 -13.13 1.18
CA PRO A 154 15.80 -13.69 -0.13
C PRO A 154 14.30 -13.62 -0.46
N ASN A 155 13.45 -13.99 0.50
CA ASN A 155 11.98 -13.92 0.37
C ASN A 155 11.41 -12.58 0.83
N GLY A 156 12.26 -11.61 1.13
CA GLY A 156 11.87 -10.29 1.62
C GLY A 156 11.17 -9.46 0.55
N ILE A 157 10.46 -8.44 1.00
CA ILE A 157 9.65 -7.57 0.15
C ILE A 157 10.02 -6.11 0.42
N ILE A 158 10.05 -5.31 -0.63
CA ILE A 158 10.15 -3.86 -0.54
C ILE A 158 8.81 -3.27 -0.96
N ARG A 159 8.27 -2.35 -0.16
CA ARG A 159 7.25 -1.39 -0.60
C ARG A 159 7.92 -0.04 -0.80
N SER A 160 7.67 0.60 -1.94
CA SER A 160 8.12 1.96 -2.18
C SER A 160 7.14 2.70 -3.09
N ASN A 161 7.26 4.02 -3.12
CA ASN A 161 6.50 4.83 -4.06
C ASN A 161 7.29 5.97 -4.69
N LEU A 162 6.76 6.45 -5.81
CA LEU A 162 7.26 7.57 -6.59
C LEU A 162 6.14 8.57 -6.85
N HIS A 163 6.45 9.85 -6.91
CA HIS A 163 5.51 10.85 -7.38
C HIS A 163 5.23 10.67 -8.88
N SER A 164 3.96 10.59 -9.29
CA SER A 164 3.60 10.51 -10.71
C SER A 164 3.90 11.84 -11.42
N SER A 165 4.72 11.77 -12.47
CA SER A 165 5.06 12.92 -13.31
C SER A 165 3.85 13.52 -14.03
N ILE A 166 2.86 12.69 -14.38
CA ILE A 166 1.68 13.09 -15.13
C ILE A 166 0.65 13.71 -14.19
N GLN A 167 0.30 13.00 -13.10
CA GLN A 167 -0.74 13.46 -12.17
C GLN A 167 -0.29 14.73 -11.42
N ARG A 168 0.96 14.76 -10.93
CA ARG A 168 1.50 15.91 -10.18
C ARG A 168 2.08 17.02 -11.05
N PHE A 169 2.03 16.92 -12.38
CA PHE A 169 2.53 17.95 -13.29
C PHE A 169 2.19 19.40 -12.88
N PRO A 170 0.95 19.73 -12.45
CA PRO A 170 0.61 21.08 -12.02
C PRO A 170 1.42 21.57 -10.80
N TYR A 171 1.73 20.68 -9.85
CA TYR A 171 2.53 21.02 -8.66
C TYR A 171 4.00 21.22 -9.04
N PHE A 172 4.58 20.38 -9.90
CA PHE A 172 5.93 20.62 -10.43
C PHE A 172 6.03 21.95 -11.17
N ARG A 173 4.96 22.36 -11.87
CA ARG A 173 4.91 23.69 -12.49
C ARG A 173 4.78 24.79 -11.44
N ALA A 174 4.02 24.59 -10.37
CA ALA A 174 3.94 25.53 -9.25
C ALA A 174 5.31 25.74 -8.60
N GLN A 175 6.02 24.65 -8.30
CA GLN A 175 7.37 24.67 -7.75
C GLN A 175 8.34 25.46 -8.65
N LYS A 176 8.27 25.27 -9.98
CA LYS A 176 9.06 26.08 -10.93
C LYS A 176 8.73 27.56 -10.87
N VAL A 177 7.45 27.94 -10.75
CA VAL A 177 7.04 29.34 -10.60
C VAL A 177 7.66 29.95 -9.34
N PHE A 178 7.56 29.26 -8.20
CA PHE A 178 8.09 29.79 -6.94
C PHE A 178 9.62 29.73 -6.85
N THR A 179 10.26 28.77 -7.52
CA THR A 179 11.72 28.79 -7.75
C THR A 179 12.13 30.01 -8.56
N MET A 180 11.43 30.35 -9.65
CA MET A 180 11.73 31.56 -10.45
C MET A 180 11.53 32.86 -9.69
N MET A 181 10.70 32.86 -8.64
CA MET A 181 10.50 33.98 -7.74
C MET A 181 11.54 34.03 -6.61
N GLY A 182 12.48 33.07 -6.53
CA GLY A 182 13.55 33.01 -5.53
C GLY A 182 13.15 32.36 -4.20
N LEU A 183 11.94 31.80 -4.06
CA LEU A 183 11.45 31.24 -2.79
C LEU A 183 12.12 29.93 -2.37
N MET A 184 12.98 29.37 -3.23
CA MET A 184 13.66 28.09 -3.00
C MET A 184 15.19 28.20 -3.16
N ASP A 185 15.71 29.43 -3.24
CA ASP A 185 17.15 29.70 -3.31
C ASP A 185 17.85 29.24 -2.03
N GLU A 186 17.18 29.39 -0.89
CA GLU A 186 17.50 28.77 0.41
C GLU A 186 16.35 27.85 0.86
N ASN A 187 16.45 27.30 2.07
CA ASN A 187 15.34 26.54 2.62
C ASN A 187 14.16 27.46 2.95
N PRO A 188 12.94 27.17 2.45
CA PRO A 188 11.79 28.03 2.66
C PRO A 188 11.34 28.03 4.13
N GLU A 189 11.00 29.19 4.65
CA GLU A 189 10.46 29.38 5.99
C GLU A 189 9.03 29.96 5.92
N ASP A 190 8.52 30.47 7.05
CA ASP A 190 7.18 31.05 7.15
C ASP A 190 6.95 32.23 6.17
N LEU A 191 7.99 32.99 5.85
CA LEU A 191 7.90 34.11 4.91
C LEU A 191 7.60 33.62 3.48
N GLU A 192 8.37 32.67 2.98
CA GLU A 192 8.20 32.09 1.65
C GLU A 192 6.84 31.39 1.54
N MET A 193 6.44 30.64 2.56
CA MET A 193 5.10 30.03 2.60
C MET A 193 3.99 31.09 2.54
N GLY A 194 4.14 32.21 3.24
CA GLY A 194 3.22 33.34 3.19
C GLY A 194 3.11 33.94 1.78
N ILE A 195 4.24 34.13 1.09
CA ILE A 195 4.28 34.66 -0.28
C ILE A 195 3.55 33.72 -1.26
N VAL A 196 3.68 32.39 -1.11
CA VAL A 196 2.91 31.43 -1.91
C VAL A 196 1.41 31.65 -1.71
N VAL A 197 0.95 31.73 -0.46
CA VAL A 197 -0.47 31.92 -0.13
C VAL A 197 -0.99 33.24 -0.72
N GLU A 198 -0.27 34.34 -0.55
CA GLU A 198 -0.66 35.65 -1.08
C GLU A 198 -0.73 35.63 -2.62
N THR A 199 0.27 35.04 -3.27
CA THR A 199 0.33 34.92 -4.73
C THR A 199 -0.85 34.12 -5.24
N MET A 200 -1.11 32.94 -4.67
CA MET A 200 -2.20 32.06 -5.10
C MET A 200 -3.57 32.69 -4.83
N LYS A 201 -3.74 33.47 -3.76
CA LYS A 201 -4.95 34.25 -3.49
C LYS A 201 -5.18 35.34 -4.53
N ALA A 202 -4.13 36.05 -4.91
CA ALA A 202 -4.20 37.18 -5.85
C ALA A 202 -4.52 36.75 -7.29
N LEU A 203 -4.18 35.51 -7.68
CA LEU A 203 -4.54 34.95 -8.99
C LEU A 203 -6.07 34.80 -9.12
N LYS A 204 -6.60 35.06 -10.32
CA LYS A 204 -8.01 34.75 -10.65
C LYS A 204 -8.24 33.24 -10.55
N ASP A 205 -9.43 32.83 -10.14
CA ASP A 205 -9.76 31.40 -9.92
C ASP A 205 -9.64 30.53 -11.16
N ASN A 206 -9.85 31.11 -12.35
CA ASN A 206 -9.72 30.41 -13.63
C ASN A 206 -8.29 30.35 -14.17
N VAL A 207 -7.29 30.89 -13.46
CA VAL A 207 -5.88 30.69 -13.82
C VAL A 207 -5.57 29.21 -13.62
N GLU A 208 -5.12 28.55 -14.69
CA GLU A 208 -5.04 27.08 -14.74
C GLU A 208 -4.17 26.48 -13.62
N LEU A 209 -3.10 27.17 -13.19
CA LEU A 209 -2.32 26.78 -12.01
C LEU A 209 -3.18 26.75 -10.74
N LYS A 210 -3.81 27.87 -10.40
CA LYS A 210 -4.68 27.98 -9.21
C LYS A 210 -5.82 26.99 -9.29
N ALA A 211 -6.50 26.90 -10.43
CA ALA A 211 -7.63 26.00 -10.64
C ALA A 211 -7.29 24.52 -10.40
N ARG A 212 -6.03 24.11 -10.63
CA ARG A 212 -5.61 22.70 -10.49
C ARG A 212 -4.89 22.37 -9.20
N THR A 213 -4.25 23.34 -8.55
CA THR A 213 -3.40 23.08 -7.38
C THR A 213 -3.90 23.72 -6.11
N TRP A 214 -4.77 24.75 -6.17
CA TRP A 214 -5.16 25.53 -5.00
C TRP A 214 -6.50 25.07 -4.41
N ASN A 215 -6.51 24.88 -3.10
CA ASN A 215 -7.71 24.70 -2.30
C ASN A 215 -7.52 25.49 -1.01
N SER A 216 -8.33 26.53 -0.81
CA SER A 216 -8.21 27.44 0.34
C SER A 216 -8.32 26.70 1.67
N ASN A 217 -9.18 25.68 1.76
CA ASN A 217 -9.38 24.90 2.99
C ASN A 217 -8.18 24.01 3.33
N LYS A 218 -7.31 23.72 2.36
CA LYS A 218 -6.13 22.87 2.54
C LYS A 218 -4.88 23.67 2.87
N TYR A 219 -4.75 24.89 2.34
CA TYR A 219 -3.48 25.61 2.33
C TYR A 219 -3.48 26.92 3.11
N GLU A 220 -4.65 27.44 3.48
CA GLU A 220 -4.74 28.68 4.25
C GLU A 220 -4.83 28.39 5.75
N GLY A 221 -4.24 29.28 6.55
CA GLY A 221 -4.16 29.13 8.01
C GLY A 221 -2.98 28.27 8.47
N GLU A 222 -2.78 28.18 9.79
CA GLU A 222 -1.61 27.51 10.38
C GLU A 222 -1.48 26.04 9.97
N ASN A 223 -2.60 25.32 9.89
CA ASN A 223 -2.60 23.90 9.48
C ASN A 223 -2.26 23.68 8.00
N GLY A 224 -2.25 24.74 7.18
CA GLY A 224 -1.94 24.66 5.76
C GLY A 224 -0.45 24.73 5.42
N LYS A 225 0.40 25.14 6.38
CA LYS A 225 1.85 25.36 6.18
C LYS A 225 2.57 24.11 5.69
N GLU A 226 2.34 22.97 6.34
CA GLU A 226 2.90 21.67 5.91
C GLU A 226 2.50 21.34 4.46
N GLY A 227 1.24 21.61 4.11
CA GLY A 227 0.74 21.41 2.76
C GLY A 227 1.39 22.32 1.72
N ILE A 228 1.66 23.59 2.07
CA ILE A 228 2.42 24.51 1.22
C ILE A 228 3.84 24.01 1.03
N LEU A 229 4.54 23.70 2.12
CA LEU A 229 5.92 23.24 2.09
C LEU A 229 6.06 21.99 1.22
N MET A 230 5.24 20.96 1.43
CA MET A 230 5.38 19.66 0.73
C MET A 230 4.80 19.62 -0.68
N ASN A 231 4.08 20.65 -1.15
CA ASN A 231 3.52 20.66 -2.51
C ASN A 231 4.05 21.80 -3.38
N TYR A 232 4.31 22.98 -2.81
CA TYR A 232 4.71 24.17 -3.57
C TYR A 232 6.19 24.51 -3.42
N LEU A 233 6.79 24.20 -2.27
CA LEU A 233 8.14 24.60 -1.91
C LEU A 233 9.03 23.40 -1.55
N PHE A 234 8.67 22.19 -2.01
CA PHE A 234 9.35 20.97 -1.62
C PHE A 234 10.68 20.83 -2.37
N GLN A 235 11.79 20.87 -1.63
CA GLN A 235 13.13 20.72 -2.18
C GLN A 235 13.37 19.30 -2.70
N GLY A 236 13.88 19.19 -3.94
CA GLY A 236 14.26 17.91 -4.54
C GLY A 236 13.10 17.04 -5.06
N ASP A 237 11.86 17.54 -5.05
CA ASP A 237 10.71 16.81 -5.58
C ASP A 237 10.87 16.49 -7.08
N LYS A 238 10.54 15.25 -7.47
CA LYS A 238 10.70 14.76 -8.83
C LYS A 238 9.60 13.77 -9.21
N GLY A 239 9.06 13.96 -10.41
CA GLY A 239 8.07 13.07 -11.00
C GLY A 239 8.69 11.95 -11.80
N TYR A 240 8.04 10.78 -11.77
CA TYR A 240 8.41 9.58 -12.51
C TYR A 240 7.18 9.01 -13.25
N THR A 241 7.42 8.21 -14.26
CA THR A 241 6.40 7.42 -14.98
C THR A 241 6.44 5.96 -14.54
N ILE A 242 5.44 5.18 -14.95
CA ILE A 242 5.49 3.71 -14.82
C ILE A 242 6.73 3.13 -15.50
N SER A 243 7.11 3.65 -16.68
CA SER A 243 8.32 3.20 -17.38
C SER A 243 9.59 3.46 -16.57
N ASP A 244 9.71 4.64 -15.93
CA ASP A 244 10.85 4.95 -15.07
C ASP A 244 10.96 3.99 -13.88
N MET A 245 9.81 3.62 -13.27
CA MET A 245 9.76 2.62 -12.21
C MET A 245 10.29 1.26 -12.68
N PHE A 246 9.77 0.72 -13.79
CA PHE A 246 10.21 -0.58 -14.31
C PHE A 246 11.67 -0.57 -14.75
N MET A 247 12.15 0.52 -15.35
CA MET A 247 13.58 0.69 -15.68
C MET A 247 14.46 0.64 -14.43
N ALA A 248 14.05 1.31 -13.34
CA ALA A 248 14.78 1.31 -12.08
C ALA A 248 14.79 -0.09 -11.42
N LEU A 249 13.65 -0.79 -11.41
CA LEU A 249 13.56 -2.16 -10.89
C LEU A 249 14.50 -3.11 -11.66
N LYS A 250 14.47 -3.05 -12.99
CA LYS A 250 15.36 -3.85 -13.85
C LYS A 250 16.83 -3.53 -13.62
N ALA A 251 17.19 -2.26 -13.47
CA ALA A 251 18.57 -1.85 -13.19
C ALA A 251 19.06 -2.29 -11.81
N ALA A 252 18.14 -2.50 -10.86
CA ALA A 252 18.43 -2.97 -9.51
C ALA A 252 18.34 -4.50 -9.34
N ASP A 253 18.03 -5.27 -10.39
CA ASP A 253 17.76 -6.72 -10.32
C ASP A 253 16.59 -7.07 -9.37
N LEU A 254 15.52 -6.27 -9.46
CA LEU A 254 14.27 -6.47 -8.74
C LEU A 254 13.15 -6.95 -9.67
N GLU A 255 12.36 -7.91 -9.18
CA GLU A 255 11.06 -8.22 -9.76
C GLU A 255 9.99 -7.26 -9.25
N PHE A 256 9.04 -6.93 -10.12
CA PHE A 256 7.80 -6.28 -9.74
C PHE A 256 6.84 -7.35 -9.21
N ILE A 257 6.30 -7.16 -8.00
CA ILE A 257 5.31 -8.07 -7.40
C ILE A 257 3.91 -7.62 -7.79
N SER A 258 3.54 -6.40 -7.41
CA SER A 258 2.24 -5.81 -7.74
C SER A 258 2.21 -4.31 -7.39
N MET A 259 1.23 -3.60 -7.92
CA MET A 259 0.82 -2.31 -7.37
C MET A 259 0.15 -2.53 -6.01
N VAL A 260 0.34 -1.63 -5.05
CA VAL A 260 -0.19 -1.80 -3.68
C VAL A 260 -1.73 -1.95 -3.69
N ASN A 261 -2.43 -1.05 -4.36
CA ASN A 261 -3.89 -1.11 -4.55
C ASN A 261 -4.22 -1.54 -5.97
N TRP A 262 -3.72 -2.69 -6.41
CA TRP A 262 -3.71 -3.12 -7.81
C TRP A 262 -5.05 -3.05 -8.56
N ARG A 263 -6.19 -3.21 -7.89
CA ARG A 263 -7.51 -3.06 -8.55
C ARG A 263 -7.83 -1.64 -9.01
N GLN A 264 -7.18 -0.64 -8.41
CA GLN A 264 -7.25 0.75 -8.86
C GLN A 264 -6.39 1.02 -10.10
N TRP A 265 -5.66 0.02 -10.59
CA TRP A 265 -4.80 0.07 -11.78
C TRP A 265 -5.30 -0.83 -12.91
N ASP A 266 -6.53 -1.36 -12.78
CA ASP A 266 -7.11 -2.23 -13.80
C ASP A 266 -7.59 -1.43 -15.00
N LEU A 267 -6.89 -1.61 -16.13
CA LEU A 267 -7.18 -0.97 -17.40
C LEU A 267 -8.56 -1.34 -17.96
N ILE A 268 -9.02 -2.57 -17.75
CA ILE A 268 -10.28 -3.05 -18.31
C ILE A 268 -11.46 -2.35 -17.64
N ASN A 269 -11.33 -2.01 -16.35
CA ASN A 269 -12.36 -1.31 -15.59
C ASN A 269 -12.53 0.16 -15.99
N LEU A 270 -11.67 0.71 -16.86
CA LEU A 270 -11.88 2.04 -17.44
C LEU A 270 -12.96 2.06 -18.53
N PHE A 271 -13.33 0.90 -19.07
CA PHE A 271 -14.32 0.79 -20.14
C PHE A 271 -15.73 0.62 -19.57
N LYS A 272 -16.73 1.16 -20.29
CA LYS A 272 -18.14 1.09 -19.88
C LYS A 272 -18.67 -0.34 -19.76
N ASP A 273 -18.15 -1.23 -20.59
CA ASP A 273 -18.49 -2.65 -20.63
C ASP A 273 -17.18 -3.45 -20.70
N PRO A 274 -16.68 -3.93 -19.55
CA PRO A 274 -15.47 -4.75 -19.45
C PRO A 274 -15.47 -6.00 -20.33
N GLU A 275 -16.65 -6.54 -20.67
CA GLU A 275 -16.80 -7.76 -21.48
C GLU A 275 -16.86 -7.47 -22.98
N ASN A 276 -16.92 -6.19 -23.38
CA ASN A 276 -17.11 -5.78 -24.77
C ASN A 276 -16.17 -4.63 -25.15
N LEU A 277 -14.88 -4.95 -25.20
CA LEU A 277 -13.84 -4.01 -25.57
C LEU A 277 -13.81 -3.74 -27.08
N PRO A 278 -13.27 -2.58 -27.53
CA PRO A 278 -12.96 -2.38 -28.94
C PRO A 278 -12.12 -3.55 -29.48
N ALA A 279 -12.51 -4.11 -30.63
CA ALA A 279 -11.94 -5.36 -31.15
C ALA A 279 -10.41 -5.42 -31.18
N PHE A 280 -9.74 -4.30 -31.48
CA PHE A 280 -8.28 -4.23 -31.44
C PHE A 280 -7.74 -4.46 -30.01
N LEU A 281 -8.32 -3.80 -29.01
CA LEU A 281 -7.92 -3.94 -27.61
C LEU A 281 -8.23 -5.33 -27.07
N ASP A 282 -9.40 -5.88 -27.39
CA ASP A 282 -9.78 -7.24 -26.99
C ASP A 282 -8.76 -8.28 -27.48
N MET A 283 -8.26 -8.13 -28.71
CA MET A 283 -7.23 -9.00 -29.27
C MET A 283 -5.83 -8.72 -28.72
N SER A 284 -5.49 -7.45 -28.41
CA SER A 284 -4.11 -7.07 -28.07
C SER A 284 -3.82 -7.11 -26.57
N LEU A 285 -4.79 -6.78 -25.72
CA LEU A 285 -4.59 -6.67 -24.27
C LEU A 285 -4.10 -8.00 -23.64
N PRO A 286 -4.61 -9.19 -24.02
CA PRO A 286 -4.12 -10.46 -23.50
C PRO A 286 -2.62 -10.69 -23.73
N GLU A 287 -2.05 -10.12 -24.79
CA GLU A 287 -0.67 -10.37 -25.24
C GLU A 287 0.37 -9.39 -24.67
N ILE A 288 -0.07 -8.21 -24.19
CA ILE A 288 0.85 -7.20 -23.65
C ILE A 288 1.23 -7.48 -22.18
N SER A 289 2.44 -7.09 -21.82
CA SER A 289 3.00 -7.22 -20.48
C SER A 289 2.25 -6.38 -19.44
N ILE A 290 2.44 -6.71 -18.16
CA ILE A 290 1.90 -5.91 -17.05
C ILE A 290 2.43 -4.47 -17.07
N GLU A 291 3.69 -4.26 -17.46
CA GLU A 291 4.28 -2.93 -17.61
C GLU A 291 3.52 -2.13 -18.68
N GLU A 292 3.29 -2.70 -19.86
CA GLU A 292 2.55 -2.03 -20.94
C GLU A 292 1.10 -1.73 -20.55
N ARG A 293 0.44 -2.63 -19.82
CA ARG A 293 -0.93 -2.40 -19.30
C ARG A 293 -0.98 -1.23 -18.32
N LEU A 294 -0.03 -1.17 -17.38
CA LEU A 294 0.06 -0.09 -16.39
C LEU A 294 0.43 1.25 -17.06
N GLN A 295 1.29 1.24 -18.08
CA GLN A 295 1.61 2.43 -18.87
C GLN A 295 0.38 2.94 -19.64
N LEU A 296 -0.39 2.03 -20.28
CA LEU A 296 -1.65 2.42 -20.94
C LEU A 296 -2.65 3.00 -19.95
N PHE A 297 -2.79 2.40 -18.76
CA PHE A 297 -3.62 2.95 -17.68
C PHE A 297 -3.15 4.36 -17.31
N GLU A 298 -1.86 4.55 -17.03
CA GLU A 298 -1.28 5.85 -16.65
C GLU A 298 -1.55 6.92 -17.73
N LEU A 299 -1.45 6.57 -19.02
CA LEU A 299 -1.70 7.51 -20.11
C LEU A 299 -3.18 7.88 -20.29
N ILE A 300 -4.10 6.95 -20.04
CA ILE A 300 -5.55 7.16 -20.20
C ILE A 300 -6.15 7.82 -18.96
N HIS A 301 -5.69 7.43 -17.77
CA HIS A 301 -6.31 7.79 -16.49
C HIS A 301 -5.26 8.06 -15.38
N PRO A 302 -4.46 9.14 -15.49
CA PRO A 302 -3.41 9.49 -14.51
C PRO A 302 -4.00 10.09 -13.24
N ILE A 303 -4.74 9.31 -12.45
CA ILE A 303 -5.42 9.77 -11.22
C ILE A 303 -4.57 9.60 -9.96
N HIS A 304 -3.56 8.75 -10.01
CA HIS A 304 -2.75 8.40 -8.84
C HIS A 304 -1.62 9.40 -8.61
N ARG A 305 -1.61 10.03 -7.43
CA ARG A 305 -0.50 10.91 -7.01
C ARG A 305 0.81 10.13 -6.87
N LEU A 306 0.71 8.91 -6.33
CA LEU A 306 1.81 8.01 -6.09
C LEU A 306 1.72 6.81 -7.02
N ILE A 307 2.86 6.44 -7.59
CA ILE A 307 3.10 5.11 -8.16
C ILE A 307 3.59 4.26 -7.00
N ASP A 308 2.70 3.50 -6.37
CA ASP A 308 2.95 2.73 -5.14
C ASP A 308 2.98 1.24 -5.43
N PHE A 309 4.11 0.60 -5.16
CA PHE A 309 4.41 -0.75 -5.64
C PHE A 309 5.15 -1.60 -4.60
N TRP A 310 5.01 -2.91 -4.78
CA TRP A 310 5.83 -3.92 -4.14
C TRP A 310 6.82 -4.54 -5.12
N CYS A 311 8.03 -4.78 -4.65
CA CYS A 311 9.08 -5.48 -5.40
C CYS A 311 9.89 -6.41 -4.49
N GLY A 312 10.68 -7.29 -5.10
CA GLY A 312 11.52 -8.27 -4.39
C GLY A 312 12.67 -8.75 -5.27
N HIS A 313 13.48 -9.67 -4.76
CA HIS A 313 14.61 -10.26 -5.51
C HIS A 313 14.14 -10.98 -6.79
N SER A 314 14.77 -10.70 -7.95
CA SER A 314 14.39 -11.33 -9.24
C SER A 314 14.63 -12.84 -9.32
N ASN A 315 15.55 -13.39 -8.55
CA ASN A 315 15.98 -14.79 -8.67
C ASN A 315 15.04 -15.82 -8.01
N GLN A 316 13.81 -15.43 -7.69
CA GLN A 316 12.83 -16.28 -6.99
C GLN A 316 11.41 -16.21 -7.57
N VAL A 317 11.24 -15.83 -8.84
CA VAL A 317 9.92 -15.89 -9.51
C VAL A 317 9.40 -17.33 -9.44
N GLN A 318 8.49 -17.59 -8.49
CA GLN A 318 7.79 -18.86 -8.40
C GLN A 318 6.54 -18.75 -9.26
N ASN A 319 6.49 -19.52 -10.35
CA ASN A 319 5.28 -19.63 -11.14
C ASN A 319 4.27 -20.49 -10.39
N PHE A 320 3.25 -19.85 -9.82
CA PHE A 320 2.12 -20.54 -9.23
C PHE A 320 0.91 -20.47 -10.15
N LEU A 321 0.04 -21.49 -10.04
CA LEU A 321 -1.26 -21.47 -10.71
C LEU A 321 -2.17 -20.46 -10.01
N LEU A 322 -2.79 -19.58 -10.80
CA LEU A 322 -3.85 -18.70 -10.33
C LEU A 322 -4.93 -19.52 -9.64
N VAL A 323 -5.50 -19.02 -8.55
CA VAL A 323 -6.54 -19.73 -7.79
C VAL A 323 -7.74 -20.08 -8.69
N SER A 324 -8.09 -19.19 -9.63
CA SER A 324 -9.14 -19.43 -10.64
C SER A 324 -8.84 -20.59 -11.59
N GLN A 325 -7.60 -21.07 -11.66
CA GLN A 325 -7.14 -22.18 -12.51
C GLN A 325 -6.87 -23.47 -11.71
N TRP A 326 -7.14 -23.48 -10.41
CA TRP A 326 -6.96 -24.67 -9.57
C TRP A 326 -7.92 -25.79 -9.96
N ALA A 327 -7.41 -27.02 -9.96
CA ALA A 327 -8.25 -28.21 -10.12
C ALA A 327 -8.95 -28.55 -8.79
N ASP A 328 -9.99 -29.37 -8.82
CA ASP A 328 -10.71 -29.79 -7.61
C ASP A 328 -9.79 -30.45 -6.57
N SER A 329 -8.76 -31.17 -7.02
CA SER A 329 -7.74 -31.76 -6.14
C SER A 329 -6.98 -30.71 -5.34
N ASP A 330 -6.76 -29.52 -5.89
CA ASP A 330 -6.05 -28.44 -5.21
C ASP A 330 -6.91 -27.84 -4.12
N TRP A 331 -8.20 -27.65 -4.43
CA TRP A 331 -9.19 -27.15 -3.49
C TRP A 331 -9.42 -28.10 -2.31
N GLN A 332 -9.35 -29.42 -2.52
CA GLN A 332 -9.49 -30.40 -1.43
C GLN A 332 -8.47 -30.20 -0.31
N PHE A 333 -7.26 -29.74 -0.64
CA PHE A 333 -6.18 -29.50 0.33
C PHE A 333 -5.92 -28.01 0.58
N ALA A 334 -6.75 -27.12 0.04
CA ALA A 334 -6.57 -25.70 0.21
C ALA A 334 -6.71 -25.29 1.68
N LYS A 335 -5.84 -24.39 2.13
CA LYS A 335 -5.97 -23.66 3.39
C LYS A 335 -6.48 -22.26 3.11
N VAL A 336 -7.36 -21.80 3.99
CA VAL A 336 -8.06 -20.53 3.87
C VAL A 336 -7.71 -19.67 5.08
N SER A 337 -7.28 -18.44 4.83
CA SER A 337 -6.98 -17.45 5.86
C SER A 337 -7.74 -16.16 5.59
N LEU A 338 -8.39 -15.60 6.62
CA LEU A 338 -8.97 -14.25 6.53
C LEU A 338 -7.85 -13.21 6.61
N HIS A 339 -7.96 -12.14 5.82
CA HIS A 339 -7.00 -11.03 5.87
C HIS A 339 -6.87 -10.49 7.31
N PRO A 340 -5.66 -10.27 7.85
CA PRO A 340 -5.47 -9.77 9.22
C PRO A 340 -6.25 -8.49 9.54
N GLN A 341 -6.28 -7.51 8.63
CA GLN A 341 -7.02 -6.25 8.84
C GLN A 341 -8.56 -6.38 8.88
N LEU A 342 -9.12 -7.56 8.57
CA LEU A 342 -10.53 -7.84 8.80
C LEU A 342 -10.80 -8.43 10.18
N LYS A 343 -9.78 -8.88 10.91
CA LYS A 343 -9.91 -9.50 12.25
C LYS A 343 -10.10 -8.46 13.35
N THR A 344 -11.00 -7.52 13.14
CA THR A 344 -11.35 -6.49 14.12
C THR A 344 -12.56 -6.93 14.96
N ARG A 345 -12.68 -6.36 16.16
CA ARG A 345 -13.83 -6.61 17.03
C ARG A 345 -15.15 -6.22 16.36
N ASN A 346 -15.20 -5.06 15.71
CA ASN A 346 -16.41 -4.58 15.03
C ASN A 346 -16.81 -5.52 13.88
N PHE A 347 -15.84 -5.97 13.08
CA PHE A 347 -16.10 -6.96 12.04
C PHE A 347 -16.72 -8.24 12.60
N GLN A 348 -16.18 -8.75 13.72
CA GLN A 348 -16.72 -9.94 14.37
C GLN A 348 -18.14 -9.73 14.91
N GLU A 349 -18.40 -8.64 15.63
CA GLU A 349 -19.71 -8.33 16.20
C GLU A 349 -20.79 -8.16 15.11
N ASP A 350 -20.45 -7.45 14.02
CA ASP A 350 -21.35 -7.22 12.91
C ASP A 350 -21.56 -8.47 12.04
N LEU A 351 -20.52 -9.30 11.86
CA LEU A 351 -20.65 -10.59 11.17
C LEU A 351 -21.64 -11.50 11.92
N ILE A 352 -21.52 -11.59 13.24
CA ILE A 352 -22.44 -12.36 14.09
C ILE A 352 -23.87 -11.81 13.95
N THR A 353 -24.04 -10.50 14.06
CA THR A 353 -25.36 -9.84 13.93
C THR A 353 -25.98 -10.10 12.56
N CYS A 354 -25.18 -10.04 11.49
CA CYS A 354 -25.63 -10.30 10.14
C CYS A 354 -26.13 -11.74 9.95
N ILE A 355 -25.43 -12.70 10.57
CA ILE A 355 -25.80 -14.11 10.54
C ILE A 355 -27.09 -14.36 11.32
N THR A 356 -27.22 -13.79 12.53
CA THR A 356 -28.41 -14.00 13.39
C THR A 356 -29.66 -13.32 12.85
N GLU A 357 -29.51 -12.19 12.16
CA GLU A 357 -30.61 -11.43 11.57
C GLU A 357 -30.89 -11.77 10.09
N PHE A 358 -30.16 -12.74 9.51
CA PHE A 358 -30.29 -13.17 8.11
C PHE A 358 -30.13 -12.04 7.08
N LYS A 359 -29.14 -11.17 7.29
CA LYS A 359 -28.84 -10.03 6.42
C LYS A 359 -27.67 -10.32 5.46
N ILE A 360 -27.46 -9.44 4.48
CA ILE A 360 -26.25 -9.45 3.66
C ILE A 360 -25.12 -8.81 4.46
N PHE A 361 -23.97 -9.46 4.53
CA PHE A 361 -22.77 -8.95 5.21
C PHE A 361 -21.92 -8.13 4.23
N PRO A 362 -21.78 -6.81 4.44
CA PRO A 362 -21.09 -5.92 3.50
C PRO A 362 -19.58 -5.88 3.77
N ILE A 363 -18.85 -6.92 3.38
CA ILE A 363 -17.42 -7.07 3.71
C ILE A 363 -16.56 -5.89 3.21
N SER A 364 -16.92 -5.27 2.08
CA SER A 364 -16.22 -4.11 1.51
C SER A 364 -16.26 -2.86 2.39
N ASN A 365 -17.16 -2.79 3.38
CA ASN A 365 -17.23 -1.67 4.32
C ASN A 365 -16.11 -1.69 5.36
N TYR A 366 -15.50 -2.85 5.62
CA TYR A 366 -14.45 -3.01 6.63
C TYR A 366 -13.05 -2.89 6.03
N LEU A 367 -12.91 -3.16 4.74
CA LEU A 367 -11.68 -2.96 4.00
C LEU A 367 -12.02 -2.55 2.57
N SER A 368 -11.77 -1.28 2.24
CA SER A 368 -12.23 -0.64 1.01
C SER A 368 -11.21 -0.82 -0.11
N LEU A 369 -11.02 -2.07 -0.55
CA LEU A 369 -10.07 -2.42 -1.61
C LEU A 369 -10.60 -2.13 -3.01
N VAL A 370 -11.92 -1.98 -3.14
CA VAL A 370 -12.66 -1.70 -4.37
C VAL A 370 -13.74 -0.67 -4.11
N GLU A 371 -14.17 0.03 -5.16
CA GLU A 371 -15.32 0.93 -5.10
C GLU A 371 -16.66 0.18 -5.07
N GLU A 372 -16.66 -1.05 -5.59
CA GLU A 372 -17.85 -1.90 -5.69
C GLU A 372 -18.30 -2.41 -4.32
N PHE A 373 -19.62 -2.57 -4.18
CA PHE A 373 -20.20 -3.24 -3.03
C PHE A 373 -19.94 -4.74 -3.11
N VAL A 374 -19.26 -5.29 -2.11
CA VAL A 374 -19.07 -6.73 -1.97
C VAL A 374 -19.87 -7.21 -0.76
N GLY A 375 -20.95 -7.95 -1.05
CA GLY A 375 -21.86 -8.51 -0.05
C GLY A 375 -21.79 -10.03 0.00
N ILE A 376 -21.92 -10.60 1.20
CA ILE A 376 -21.97 -12.04 1.43
C ILE A 376 -23.33 -12.39 2.01
N ASP A 377 -24.00 -13.39 1.44
CA ASP A 377 -25.23 -13.94 2.02
C ASP A 377 -24.96 -14.49 3.44
N SER A 378 -25.86 -14.23 4.39
CA SER A 378 -25.72 -14.68 5.79
C SER A 378 -25.39 -16.18 5.93
N SER A 379 -25.94 -17.05 5.08
CA SER A 379 -25.68 -18.49 5.16
C SER A 379 -24.25 -18.84 4.78
N LEU A 380 -23.63 -18.06 3.88
CA LEU A 380 -22.24 -18.21 3.47
C LEU A 380 -21.28 -17.46 4.39
N ALA A 381 -21.70 -16.34 4.98
CA ALA A 381 -20.93 -15.55 5.92
C ALA A 381 -20.51 -16.36 7.16
N LEU A 382 -21.27 -17.40 7.53
CA LEU A 382 -20.90 -18.40 8.53
C LEU A 382 -19.51 -19.02 8.30
N CYS A 383 -19.09 -19.18 7.04
CA CYS A 383 -17.76 -19.72 6.71
C CYS A 383 -16.61 -18.83 7.19
N LEU A 384 -16.86 -17.55 7.47
CA LEU A 384 -15.84 -16.62 7.94
C LEU A 384 -15.61 -16.71 9.45
N ILE A 385 -16.57 -17.21 10.23
CA ILE A 385 -16.48 -17.26 11.70
C ILE A 385 -15.23 -18.04 12.14
N PRO A 386 -14.96 -19.26 11.66
CA PRO A 386 -13.77 -20.00 12.07
C PRO A 386 -12.45 -19.39 11.60
N LEU A 387 -12.49 -18.50 10.60
CA LEU A 387 -11.31 -17.83 10.04
C LEU A 387 -10.85 -16.63 10.86
N LEU A 388 -11.73 -16.07 11.71
CA LEU A 388 -11.38 -15.01 12.66
C LEU A 388 -10.26 -15.46 13.60
N GLU A 389 -10.35 -16.68 14.09
CA GLU A 389 -9.40 -17.25 15.05
C GLU A 389 -8.13 -17.75 14.36
N GLN A 390 -8.26 -18.54 13.29
CA GLN A 390 -7.11 -19.20 12.66
C GLN A 390 -7.39 -19.62 11.21
N THR A 391 -6.32 -19.97 10.49
CA THR A 391 -6.41 -20.61 9.18
C THR A 391 -7.16 -21.93 9.25
N GLN A 392 -8.03 -22.21 8.27
CA GLN A 392 -8.83 -23.44 8.21
C GLN A 392 -8.65 -24.18 6.88
N PRO A 393 -8.70 -25.53 6.87
CA PRO A 393 -8.81 -26.28 5.64
C PRO A 393 -10.16 -26.03 4.94
N MET A 394 -10.16 -25.99 3.61
CA MET A 394 -11.38 -25.90 2.78
C MET A 394 -12.42 -26.94 3.20
N LYS A 395 -12.00 -28.20 3.40
CA LYS A 395 -12.87 -29.29 3.87
C LYS A 395 -13.56 -28.98 5.20
N PHE A 396 -12.87 -28.30 6.13
CA PHE A 396 -13.47 -27.91 7.40
C PHE A 396 -14.57 -26.88 7.20
N LEU A 397 -14.37 -25.90 6.32
CA LEU A 397 -15.38 -24.87 6.02
C LEU A 397 -16.63 -25.48 5.37
N VAL A 398 -16.46 -26.42 4.44
CA VAL A 398 -17.57 -27.16 3.82
C VAL A 398 -18.38 -27.93 4.87
N GLU A 399 -17.72 -28.67 5.75
CA GLU A 399 -18.39 -29.40 6.83
C GLU A 399 -19.01 -28.47 7.87
N HIS A 400 -18.40 -27.32 8.16
CA HIS A 400 -18.96 -26.30 9.03
C HIS A 400 -20.26 -25.73 8.44
N TRP A 401 -20.25 -25.36 7.16
CA TRP A 401 -21.42 -24.82 6.47
C TRP A 401 -22.58 -25.83 6.39
N LYS A 402 -22.28 -27.11 6.07
CA LYS A 402 -23.29 -28.19 6.02
C LYS A 402 -24.03 -28.40 7.35
N LYS A 403 -23.39 -28.15 8.50
CA LYS A 403 -24.06 -28.26 9.81
C LYS A 403 -25.20 -27.26 9.97
N PHE A 404 -25.07 -26.06 9.39
CA PHE A 404 -26.10 -25.02 9.45
C PHE A 404 -27.12 -25.14 8.31
N ARG A 405 -26.73 -25.76 7.19
CA ARG A 405 -27.62 -26.05 6.07
C ARG A 405 -27.65 -27.56 5.77
N PRO A 406 -28.23 -28.39 6.65
CA PRO A 406 -28.21 -29.84 6.50
C PRO A 406 -29.15 -30.37 5.41
N LEU A 407 -30.12 -29.56 4.97
CA LEU A 407 -31.09 -29.90 3.94
C LEU A 407 -31.08 -28.87 2.80
N ASP A 408 -31.24 -29.34 1.57
CA ASP A 408 -31.50 -28.49 0.41
C ASP A 408 -32.88 -27.83 0.54
N PRO A 409 -32.99 -26.49 0.37
CA PRO A 409 -34.21 -25.76 0.66
C PRO A 409 -35.36 -26.04 -0.32
N VAL A 410 -35.08 -26.64 -1.48
CA VAL A 410 -36.09 -26.94 -2.52
C VAL A 410 -36.55 -28.38 -2.42
N THR A 411 -35.62 -29.32 -2.27
CA THR A 411 -35.89 -30.76 -2.30
C THR A 411 -36.09 -31.38 -0.91
N LEU A 412 -35.69 -30.68 0.15
CA LEU A 412 -35.66 -31.14 1.54
C LEU A 412 -34.83 -32.42 1.76
N LYS A 413 -33.99 -32.79 0.80
CA LYS A 413 -33.02 -33.89 0.91
C LYS A 413 -31.77 -33.39 1.65
N PRO A 414 -30.96 -34.30 2.24
CA PRO A 414 -29.66 -33.94 2.78
C PRO A 414 -28.84 -33.16 1.76
N THR A 415 -28.22 -32.07 2.20
CA THR A 415 -27.35 -31.23 1.35
C THR A 415 -26.22 -32.08 0.80
N ASP A 416 -26.11 -32.07 -0.53
CA ASP A 416 -25.08 -32.82 -1.24
C ASP A 416 -23.68 -32.24 -0.96
N GLU A 417 -22.68 -33.11 -0.85
CA GLU A 417 -21.31 -32.71 -0.50
C GLU A 417 -20.63 -31.94 -1.64
N GLU A 418 -20.88 -32.32 -2.89
CA GLU A 418 -20.35 -31.64 -4.07
C GLU A 418 -20.98 -30.24 -4.20
N GLN A 419 -22.30 -30.14 -3.99
CA GLN A 419 -23.00 -28.85 -4.00
C GLN A 419 -22.49 -27.92 -2.89
N ALA A 420 -22.29 -28.43 -1.66
CA ALA A 420 -21.74 -27.65 -0.56
C ALA A 420 -20.31 -27.17 -0.86
N PHE A 421 -19.49 -28.04 -1.44
CA PHE A 421 -18.13 -27.72 -1.85
C PHE A 421 -18.11 -26.59 -2.87
N GLN A 422 -18.91 -26.69 -3.93
CA GLN A 422 -19.01 -25.67 -4.98
C GLN A 422 -19.48 -24.31 -4.42
N MET A 423 -20.46 -24.30 -3.52
CA MET A 423 -20.95 -23.06 -2.90
C MET A 423 -19.87 -22.35 -2.08
N VAL A 424 -19.12 -23.10 -1.25
CA VAL A 424 -18.02 -22.54 -0.47
C VAL A 424 -16.88 -22.12 -1.39
N GLN A 425 -16.55 -22.92 -2.41
CA GLN A 425 -15.50 -22.61 -3.38
C GLN A 425 -15.77 -21.29 -4.13
N GLN A 426 -17.01 -21.08 -4.60
CA GLN A 426 -17.42 -19.84 -5.26
C GLN A 426 -17.30 -18.62 -4.34
N LEU A 427 -17.71 -18.76 -3.07
CA LEU A 427 -17.50 -17.72 -2.06
C LEU A 427 -16.01 -17.37 -1.92
N LEU A 428 -15.16 -18.37 -1.73
CA LEU A 428 -13.74 -18.17 -1.50
C LEU A 428 -13.04 -17.58 -2.73
N LEU A 429 -13.39 -18.04 -3.94
CA LEU A 429 -12.91 -17.46 -5.20
C LEU A 429 -13.24 -15.97 -5.30
N MET A 430 -14.48 -15.59 -4.98
CA MET A 430 -14.90 -14.19 -4.98
C MET A 430 -14.16 -13.37 -3.91
N LEU A 431 -13.92 -13.91 -2.72
CA LEU A 431 -13.22 -13.18 -1.67
C LEU A 431 -11.72 -13.03 -1.92
N GLU A 432 -11.08 -14.03 -2.55
CA GLU A 432 -9.66 -14.03 -2.89
C GLU A 432 -9.38 -13.10 -4.08
N SER A 433 -10.13 -13.29 -5.17
CA SER A 433 -10.90 -12.24 -5.85
C SER A 433 -10.56 -10.80 -5.52
N PHE A 434 -11.09 -10.40 -4.35
CA PHE A 434 -11.04 -9.07 -3.78
C PHE A 434 -9.95 -8.87 -2.71
N GLY A 435 -9.12 -9.88 -2.39
CA GLY A 435 -8.02 -9.77 -1.43
C GLY A 435 -8.47 -9.82 0.03
N TYR A 436 -9.71 -10.24 0.31
CA TYR A 436 -10.25 -10.38 1.66
C TYR A 436 -9.78 -11.67 2.34
N ILE A 437 -9.36 -12.67 1.56
CA ILE A 437 -8.79 -13.92 2.05
C ILE A 437 -7.53 -14.30 1.26
N MET A 438 -6.74 -15.20 1.83
CA MET A 438 -5.64 -15.88 1.15
C MET A 438 -5.93 -17.37 1.03
N LEU A 439 -5.57 -17.95 -0.11
CA LEU A 439 -5.72 -19.38 -0.40
C LEU A 439 -4.35 -20.01 -0.66
N GLU A 440 -3.96 -20.97 0.17
CA GLU A 440 -2.68 -21.68 0.08
C GLU A 440 -2.92 -23.14 -0.32
N ARG A 441 -2.21 -23.61 -1.35
CA ARG A 441 -2.17 -25.05 -1.70
C ARG A 441 -1.32 -25.78 -0.67
N GLN A 442 -1.80 -26.90 -0.18
CA GLN A 442 -0.96 -27.81 0.57
C GLN A 442 -0.06 -28.55 -0.42
N SER A 443 1.24 -28.24 -0.37
CA SER A 443 2.28 -28.91 -1.16
C SER A 443 2.55 -30.33 -0.71
#